data_AF-A0A645GAF0-F1
#
_entry.id   AF-A0A645GAF0-F1
#
_cell.length_a   1.000
_cell.length_b   1.000
_cell.length_c   1.000
_cell.angle_alpha   90.00
_cell.angle_beta   90.00
_cell.angle_gamma   90.00
#
_symmetry.space_group_name_H-M   'P 1'
#
loop_
_entity.id
_entity.type
_entity.pdbx_description
1 polymer ?
#
loop_
_entity_poly.entity_id
_entity_poly.type
_entity_poly.pdbx_seq_one_letter_code
_entity_poly.pdbx_strand_id
1 'polypeptide(L)'
;MISGGDIVVYESTVYPGVTEEECIPLIEKLSGLSYNSHFFAGYSPVQANPDTRKVTSGSTPEIAKIVNEAYASIITAGTLLAASIREAEAAGA
;
A
#
# COMPACT_ATOMS: atom_id res chain seq x y z
N MET A 1 -4.81 2.84 17.05
CA MET A 1 -3.97 4.05 16.95
C MET A 1 -2.68 3.61 16.29
N ILE A 2 -2.24 4.29 15.23
CA ILE A 2 -0.94 4.00 14.63
C ILE A 2 0.18 4.62 15.47
N SER A 3 1.38 4.06 15.37
CA SER A 3 2.59 4.52 16.04
C SER A 3 3.71 4.80 15.03
N GLY A 4 4.78 5.46 15.51
CA GLY A 4 5.97 5.66 14.69
C GLY A 4 6.60 4.32 14.26
N GLY A 5 6.89 4.19 12.97
CA GLY A 5 7.42 2.99 12.33
C GLY A 5 6.35 2.13 11.62
N ASP A 6 5.06 2.42 11.82
CA ASP A 6 3.99 1.62 11.21
C ASP A 6 3.92 1.81 9.69
N ILE A 7 3.51 0.73 9.00
CA ILE A 7 3.18 0.72 7.57
C ILE A 7 1.68 0.48 7.44
N VAL A 8 0.94 1.47 6.94
CA VAL A 8 -0.50 1.38 6.70
C VAL A 8 -0.75 0.88 5.28
N VAL A 9 -1.35 -0.30 5.14
CA VAL A 9 -1.66 -0.88 3.83
C VAL A 9 -3.15 -0.80 3.54
N TYR A 10 -3.51 -0.15 2.43
CA TYR A 10 -4.88 -0.10 1.93
C TYR A 10 -5.14 -1.22 0.94
N GLU A 11 -6.25 -1.94 1.13
CA GLU A 11 -6.65 -3.02 0.22
C GLU A 11 -7.90 -2.70 -0.62
N SER A 12 -8.74 -1.77 -0.20
CA SER A 12 -9.95 -1.41 -0.95
C SER A 12 -9.59 -0.87 -2.34
N THR A 13 -10.38 -1.23 -3.35
CA THR A 13 -10.26 -0.60 -4.68
C THR A 13 -10.65 0.87 -4.59
N VAL A 14 -9.74 1.74 -5.02
CA VAL A 14 -9.92 3.19 -5.06
C VAL A 14 -9.42 3.76 -6.39
N TYR A 15 -9.79 5.01 -6.68
CA TYR A 15 -9.24 5.72 -7.83
C TYR A 15 -7.76 6.09 -7.60
N PRO A 16 -6.96 6.22 -8.68
CA PRO A 16 -5.57 6.64 -8.57
C PRO A 16 -5.40 7.98 -7.86
N GLY A 17 -4.62 8.00 -6.80
CA GLY A 17 -4.33 9.16 -5.95
C GLY A 17 -5.01 9.12 -4.58
N VAL A 18 -6.07 8.33 -4.37
CA VAL A 18 -6.87 8.39 -3.13
C VAL A 18 -6.06 8.09 -1.88
N THR A 19 -5.15 7.11 -1.94
CA THR A 19 -4.30 6.77 -0.78
C THR A 19 -3.46 7.97 -0.36
N GLU A 20 -2.77 8.62 -1.31
CA GLU A 20 -1.82 9.69 -0.99
C GLU A 20 -2.46 11.07 -0.83
N GLU A 21 -3.55 11.34 -1.55
CA GLU A 21 -4.19 12.66 -1.60
C GLU A 21 -5.32 12.82 -0.56
N GLU A 22 -5.95 11.73 -0.12
CA GLU A 22 -7.07 11.80 0.83
C GLU A 22 -6.78 11.07 2.15
N CYS A 23 -6.31 9.83 2.07
CA CYS A 23 -6.17 8.97 3.24
C CYS A 23 -4.98 9.39 4.13
N ILE A 24 -3.81 9.59 3.53
CA ILE A 24 -2.59 9.97 4.25
C ILE A 24 -2.73 11.32 4.97
N PRO A 25 -3.27 12.40 4.36
CA PRO A 25 -3.47 13.67 5.05
C PRO A 25 -4.39 13.56 6.28
N LEU A 26 -5.39 12.67 6.24
CA LEU A 26 -6.24 12.41 7.39
C LEU A 26 -5.47 11.72 8.52
N ILE A 27 -4.60 10.76 8.19
CA ILE A 27 -3.73 10.10 9.17
C ILE A 27 -2.77 11.09 9.81
N GLU A 28 -2.08 11.93 9.02
CA GLU A 28 -1.17 12.96 9.54
C GLU A 28 -1.90 13.91 10.50
N LYS A 29 -3.09 14.39 10.09
CA LYS A 29 -3.92 15.30 10.89
C LYS A 29 -4.36 14.70 12.23
N LEU A 30 -4.75 13.42 12.25
CA LEU A 30 -5.30 12.77 13.44
C LEU A 30 -4.22 12.21 14.37
N SER A 31 -3.09 11.77 13.82
CA SER A 31 -2.00 11.15 14.59
C SER A 31 -0.91 12.13 15.02
N GLY A 32 -0.74 13.25 14.29
CA GLY A 32 0.41 14.15 14.45
C GLY A 32 1.73 13.57 13.91
N LEU A 33 1.69 12.39 13.28
CA LEU A 33 2.84 11.76 12.63
C LEU A 33 3.00 12.32 11.21
N SER A 34 4.22 12.21 10.67
CA SER A 34 4.55 12.69 9.32
C SER A 34 4.77 11.51 8.38
N TYR A 35 4.15 11.56 7.21
CA TYR A 35 4.27 10.55 6.18
C TYR A 35 5.72 10.43 5.68
N ASN A 36 6.17 9.21 5.42
CA ASN A 36 7.53 8.84 5.01
C ASN A 36 8.66 9.26 5.96
N SER A 37 8.33 9.70 7.18
CA SER A 37 9.29 10.03 8.24
C SER A 37 8.97 9.26 9.52
N HIS A 38 7.71 9.27 9.92
CA HIS A 38 7.21 8.64 11.13
C HIS A 38 6.33 7.42 10.84
N PHE A 39 5.58 7.41 9.74
CA PHE A 39 4.83 6.24 9.27
C PHE A 39 4.90 6.16 7.76
N PHE A 40 4.57 4.99 7.22
CA PHE A 40 4.65 4.72 5.80
C PHE A 40 3.33 4.14 5.29
N ALA A 41 3.16 4.15 3.98
CA ALA A 41 1.98 3.58 3.32
C ALA A 41 2.36 2.49 2.33
N GLY A 42 1.42 1.57 2.12
CA GLY A 42 1.41 0.63 1.00
C GLY A 42 0.00 0.47 0.46
N TYR A 43 -0.11 -0.15 -0.70
CA TYR A 43 -1.40 -0.44 -1.32
C TYR A 43 -1.38 -1.79 -2.04
N SER A 44 -2.45 -2.55 -1.88
CA SER A 44 -2.64 -3.84 -2.54
C SER A 44 -4.13 -4.11 -2.79
N PRO A 45 -4.66 -3.86 -3.99
CA PRO A 45 -6.10 -3.89 -4.26
C PRO A 45 -6.71 -5.27 -3.96
N VAL A 46 -7.96 -5.31 -3.54
CA VAL A 46 -8.72 -6.55 -3.34
C VAL A 46 -8.62 -7.39 -4.60
N GLN A 47 -8.30 -8.66 -4.41
CA GLN A 47 -8.15 -9.59 -5.51
C GLN A 47 -9.46 -10.34 -5.73
N ALA A 48 -9.96 -10.33 -6.97
CA ALA A 48 -11.15 -11.10 -7.34
C ALA A 48 -10.86 -12.59 -7.59
N ASN A 49 -9.66 -12.93 -8.09
CA ASN A 49 -9.23 -14.29 -8.40
C ASN A 49 -7.99 -14.70 -7.59
N PRO A 50 -8.05 -15.69 -6.69
CA PRO A 50 -6.92 -16.10 -5.85
C PRO A 50 -5.74 -16.71 -6.62
N ASP A 51 -5.93 -17.14 -7.87
CA ASP A 51 -4.89 -17.78 -8.68
C ASP A 51 -4.01 -16.78 -9.44
N THR A 52 -4.28 -15.47 -9.35
CA THR A 52 -3.47 -14.45 -10.02
C THR A 52 -2.42 -13.85 -9.09
N ARG A 53 -1.38 -13.22 -9.66
CA ARG A 53 -0.38 -12.49 -8.88
C ARG A 53 -1.04 -11.30 -8.17
N LYS A 54 -0.74 -11.13 -6.88
CA LYS A 54 -1.22 -10.00 -6.08
C LYS A 54 -0.42 -8.73 -6.41
N VAL A 55 -1.09 -7.65 -6.82
CA VAL A 55 -0.43 -6.35 -7.02
C VAL A 55 -0.09 -5.73 -5.67
N THR A 56 1.13 -5.26 -5.49
CA THR A 56 1.60 -4.62 -4.25
C THR A 56 2.38 -3.35 -4.57
N SER A 57 2.39 -2.41 -3.64
CA SER A 57 3.14 -1.16 -3.78
C SER A 57 3.46 -0.56 -2.41
N GLY A 58 4.40 0.37 -2.38
CA GLY A 58 4.80 1.10 -1.19
C GLY A 58 5.13 2.55 -1.49
N SER A 59 5.05 3.36 -0.44
CA SER A 59 5.33 4.81 -0.41
C SER A 59 6.79 5.18 -0.65
N THR A 60 7.71 4.26 -0.36
CA THR A 60 9.14 4.34 -0.74
C THR A 60 9.59 3.01 -1.33
N PRO A 61 10.72 2.95 -2.06
CA PRO A 61 11.25 1.69 -2.58
C PRO A 61 11.51 0.62 -1.51
N GLU A 62 11.92 1.03 -0.32
CA GLU A 62 12.16 0.13 0.83
C GLU A 62 10.85 -0.45 1.34
N ILE A 63 9.84 0.41 1.54
CA ILE A 63 8.52 0.00 2.00
C ILE A 63 7.82 -0.87 0.95
N ALA A 64 8.00 -0.56 -0.33
CA ALA A 64 7.47 -1.35 -1.43
C ALA A 64 7.99 -2.80 -1.38
N LYS A 65 9.28 -2.99 -1.06
CA LYS A 65 9.86 -4.33 -0.85
C LYS A 65 9.28 -5.03 0.37
N ILE A 66 9.19 -4.34 1.52
CA ILE A 66 8.63 -4.91 2.75
C ILE A 66 7.19 -5.39 2.54
N VAL A 67 6.35 -4.55 1.93
CA VAL A 67 4.96 -4.90 1.62
C VAL A 67 4.92 -6.08 0.64
N ASN A 68 5.70 -6.04 -0.44
CA ASN A 68 5.76 -7.12 -1.41
C ASN A 68 6.18 -8.45 -0.79
N GLU A 69 7.20 -8.47 0.06
CA GLU A 69 7.68 -9.66 0.77
C GLU A 69 6.63 -10.20 1.75
N ALA A 70 5.91 -9.31 2.46
CA ALA A 70 4.83 -9.70 3.35
C ALA A 70 3.73 -10.47 2.59
N TYR A 71 3.25 -9.95 1.46
CA TYR A 71 2.26 -10.66 0.63
C TYR A 71 2.86 -11.91 -0.04
N ALA A 72 4.10 -11.84 -0.54
CA ALA A 72 4.75 -12.98 -1.21
C ALA A 72 4.94 -14.17 -0.26
N SER A 73 5.02 -13.94 1.05
CA SER A 73 5.12 -15.01 2.05
C SER A 73 3.85 -15.88 2.16
N ILE A 74 2.69 -15.36 1.72
CA ILE A 74 1.39 -16.05 1.84
C ILE A 74 0.69 -16.30 0.50
N ILE A 75 1.00 -15.53 -0.55
CA ILE A 75 0.36 -15.66 -1.87
C ILE A 75 1.16 -16.61 -2.76
N THR A 76 0.68 -17.84 -2.92
CA THR A 76 1.33 -18.89 -3.74
C THR A 76 1.47 -18.51 -5.21
N ALA A 77 0.51 -17.76 -5.77
CA ALA A 77 0.57 -17.26 -7.15
C ALA A 77 1.66 -16.20 -7.36
N GLY A 78 2.25 -15.68 -6.27
CA GLY A 78 3.27 -14.63 -6.26
C GLY A 78 2.68 -13.23 -6.24
N THR A 79 3.58 -12.23 -6.25
CA THR A 79 3.23 -10.80 -6.21
C THR A 79 3.75 -10.06 -7.43
N LEU A 80 3.16 -8.93 -7.76
CA LEU A 80 3.61 -7.97 -8.77
C LEU A 80 3.84 -6.61 -8.10
N LEU A 81 5.09 -6.21 -7.98
CA LEU A 81 5.47 -4.94 -7.40
C LEU A 81 5.29 -3.81 -8.41
N ALA A 82 4.34 -2.91 -8.17
CA ALA A 82 4.13 -1.70 -8.97
C ALA A 82 5.16 -0.62 -8.64
N ALA A 83 5.39 0.34 -9.55
CA ALA A 83 6.40 1.38 -9.33
C ALA A 83 5.93 2.45 -8.34
N SER A 84 4.62 2.59 -8.12
CA SER A 84 4.03 3.50 -7.14
C SER A 84 2.68 3.01 -6.63
N ILE A 85 2.20 3.60 -5.53
CA ILE A 85 0.84 3.38 -5.01
C ILE A 85 -0.20 3.78 -6.07
N ARG A 86 -0.01 4.93 -6.72
CA ARG A 86 -0.92 5.42 -7.77
C ARG A 86 -1.05 4.46 -8.95
N GLU A 87 0.06 3.86 -9.39
CA GLU A 87 0.01 2.83 -10.44
C GLU A 87 -0.73 1.56 -9.98
N ALA A 88 -0.53 1.14 -8.74
CA ALA A 88 -1.23 -0.02 -8.19
C ALA A 88 -2.75 0.25 -8.04
N GLU A 89 -3.15 1.46 -7.68
CA GLU A 89 -4.55 1.90 -7.68
C GLU A 89 -5.14 1.85 -9.09
N ALA A 90 -4.41 2.32 -10.10
CA ALA A 90 -4.83 2.28 -11.51
C ALA A 90 -4.96 0.85 -12.07
N ALA A 91 -4.18 -0.11 -11.54
CA ALA A 91 -4.24 -1.51 -11.95
C ALA A 91 -5.44 -2.27 -11.36
N GLY A 92 -6.02 -1.77 -10.25
CA GLY A 92 -7.18 -2.36 -9.59
C GLY A 92 -8.51 -1.70 -9.93
N ALA A 93 -8.49 -0.55 -10.62
CA ALA A 93 -9.65 0.19 -11.10
C ALA A 93 -10.16 -0.32 -12.45
#